data_AF-A0A7J3IHN8-F1
#
_entry.id   AF-A0A7J3IHN8-F1
#
_cell.length_a   1.000
_cell.length_b   1.000
_cell.length_c   1.000
_cell.angle_alpha   90.00
_cell.angle_beta   90.00
_cell.angle_gamma   90.00
#
_symmetry.space_group_name_H-M   'P 1'
#
loop_
_entity.id
_entity.type
_entity.pdbx_description
1 polymer ?
#
loop_
_entity_poly.entity_id
_entity_poly.type
_entity_poly.pdbx_seq_one_letter_code
_entity_poly.pdbx_strand_id
1 'polypeptide(L)'
;MSTQNPPRGFVFRWSSIKGFAALILFIFSALLIEYLITAYATSIGVRDEYCFQIPWLGLTVSPLFHLVPISTVVVLVASWACMTKYIAAKPVEKTKPVQKKPKILSKGLRAKISSFLGDLKSRLLRIKGFAYVWSKFSFARATVKSAIIVLLGFLALALLFSVIVNPWLIHNGFVSLYRGNPQLRDSIKAFNSALESFAEVVSPIGWICSAINNALRAAAPGIRDLASSLGALTKPLLDLSPMGKYLVFQNLAAWISALTVLAYGAYTRKSYRYRRVKRS
;
A
#
# COMPACT_ATOMS: atom_id res chain seq x y z
N MET A 1 -7.89 -22.05 43.92
CA MET A 1 -8.39 -21.12 42.88
C MET A 1 -7.25 -20.26 42.37
N SER A 2 -6.79 -20.48 41.13
CA SER A 2 -5.72 -19.68 40.52
C SER A 2 -6.31 -18.42 39.88
N THR A 3 -6.01 -17.26 40.46
CA THR A 3 -6.38 -15.95 39.91
C THR A 3 -5.59 -15.70 38.62
N GLN A 4 -6.22 -15.89 37.46
CA GLN A 4 -5.66 -15.45 36.19
C GLN A 4 -5.57 -13.92 36.20
N ASN A 5 -4.34 -13.41 36.26
CA ASN A 5 -4.09 -11.98 36.12
C ASN A 5 -4.69 -11.49 34.78
N PRO A 6 -5.45 -10.39 34.77
CA PRO A 6 -6.01 -9.85 33.55
C PRO A 6 -4.89 -9.54 32.55
N PRO A 7 -5.08 -9.82 31.26
CA PRO A 7 -4.08 -9.55 30.25
C PRO A 7 -3.79 -8.06 30.26
N ARG A 8 -2.58 -7.68 30.73
CA ARG A 8 -2.09 -6.30 30.66
C ARG A 8 -2.04 -5.91 29.20
N GLY A 9 -3.07 -5.21 28.72
CA GLY A 9 -3.06 -4.61 27.41
C GLY A 9 -1.86 -3.67 27.35
N PHE A 10 -0.99 -3.85 26.36
CA PHE A 10 0.00 -2.84 26.04
C PHE A 10 -0.77 -1.60 25.58
N VAL A 11 -1.06 -0.71 26.52
CA VAL A 11 -1.60 0.61 26.22
C VAL A 11 -0.48 1.36 25.52
N PHE A 12 -0.57 1.44 24.20
CA PHE A 12 0.36 2.21 23.39
C PHE A 12 0.27 3.67 23.84
N ARG A 13 1.21 4.08 24.70
CA ARG A 13 1.23 5.40 25.31
C ARG A 13 1.80 6.38 24.28
N TRP A 14 0.90 6.99 23.51
CA TRP A 14 1.21 8.02 22.51
C TRP A 14 2.00 9.20 23.10
N SER A 15 1.92 9.39 24.42
CA SER A 15 2.66 10.42 25.16
C SER A 15 4.16 10.13 25.35
N SER A 16 4.68 8.99 24.87
CA SER A 16 6.12 8.75 24.90
C SER A 16 6.83 9.58 23.82
N ILE A 17 8.00 10.14 24.14
CA ILE A 17 8.84 10.89 23.18
C ILE A 17 9.05 10.10 21.88
N LYS A 18 9.18 8.77 21.99
CA LYS A 18 9.34 7.87 20.84
C LYS A 18 8.08 7.79 19.97
N GLY A 19 6.90 7.75 20.59
CA GLY A 19 5.61 7.76 19.88
C GLY A 19 5.37 9.10 19.17
N PHE A 20 5.71 10.21 19.84
CA PHE A 20 5.62 11.55 19.28
C PHE A 20 6.56 11.75 18.09
N ALA A 21 7.83 11.31 18.20
CA ALA A 21 8.78 11.36 17.09
C ALA A 21 8.31 10.54 15.88
N ALA A 22 7.71 9.36 16.10
CA ALA A 22 7.15 8.54 15.03
C ALA A 22 5.93 9.20 14.36
N LEU A 23 5.07 9.87 15.13
CA LEU A 23 3.95 10.64 14.61
C LEU A 23 4.43 11.80 13.73
N ILE A 24 5.40 12.59 14.21
CA ILE A 24 5.98 13.70 13.43
C ILE A 24 6.58 13.17 12.12
N LEU A 25 7.36 12.10 12.18
CA LEU A 25 7.99 11.52 11.00
C LEU A 25 6.96 11.00 9.99
N PHE A 26 5.87 10.41 10.48
CA PHE A 26 4.75 9.97 9.64
C PHE A 26 4.05 11.16 8.97
N ILE A 27 3.71 12.21 9.73
CA ILE A 27 3.09 13.43 9.21
C ILE A 27 3.98 14.08 8.15
N PHE A 28 5.28 14.23 8.43
CA PHE A 28 6.23 14.79 7.48
C PHE A 28 6.31 13.96 6.20
N SER A 29 6.33 12.63 6.32
CA SER A 29 6.32 11.74 5.15
C SER A 29 5.03 11.85 4.35
N ALA A 30 3.88 11.92 5.01
CA ALA A 30 2.58 12.10 4.36
C ALA A 30 2.50 13.44 3.62
N LEU A 31 2.93 14.53 4.27
CA LEU A 31 3.01 15.86 3.65
C LEU A 31 3.94 15.88 2.44
N LEU A 32 5.10 15.22 2.51
CA LEU A 32 6.03 15.13 1.38
C LEU A 32 5.39 14.39 0.19
N ILE A 33 4.70 13.28 0.43
CA ILE A 33 4.01 12.53 -0.63
C ILE A 33 2.86 13.36 -1.21
N GLU A 34 2.04 14.00 -0.38
CA GLU A 34 0.96 14.88 -0.82
C GLU A 34 1.46 16.07 -1.63
N TYR A 35 2.59 16.65 -1.22
CA TYR A 35 3.26 17.70 -1.97
C TYR A 35 3.68 17.21 -3.35
N LEU A 36 4.29 16.02 -3.45
CA LEU A 36 4.67 15.43 -4.74
C LEU A 36 3.45 15.13 -5.63
N ILE A 37 2.36 14.61 -5.05
CA ILE A 37 1.10 14.37 -5.76
C ILE A 37 0.50 15.67 -6.27
N THR A 38 0.51 16.71 -5.44
CA THR A 38 -0.03 18.03 -5.80
C THR A 38 0.82 18.69 -6.87
N ALA A 39 2.15 18.65 -6.74
CA ALA A 39 3.06 19.12 -7.77
C ALA A 39 2.86 18.39 -9.10
N TYR A 40 2.64 17.07 -9.05
CA TYR A 40 2.27 16.27 -10.22
C TYR A 40 0.91 16.68 -10.80
N ALA A 41 -0.10 16.91 -9.96
CA ALA A 41 -1.41 17.38 -10.41
C ALA A 41 -1.31 18.74 -11.13
N THR A 42 -0.54 19.67 -10.56
CA THR A 42 -0.27 20.97 -11.19
C THR A 42 0.45 20.82 -12.53
N SER A 43 1.40 19.87 -12.64
CA SER A 43 2.14 19.66 -13.90
C SER A 43 1.29 19.08 -15.02
N ILE A 44 0.21 18.34 -14.69
CA ILE A 44 -0.79 17.87 -15.66
C ILE A 44 -1.91 18.88 -15.93
N GLY A 45 -1.77 20.12 -15.43
CA GLY A 45 -2.68 21.23 -15.73
C GLY A 45 -3.84 21.40 -14.75
N VAL A 46 -3.81 20.77 -13.58
CA VAL A 46 -4.76 21.10 -12.51
C VAL A 46 -4.48 22.53 -12.05
N ARG A 47 -5.51 23.37 -12.07
CA ARG A 47 -5.49 24.75 -11.58
C ARG A 47 -6.64 24.95 -10.61
N ASP A 48 -6.43 25.81 -9.62
CA ASP A 48 -7.50 26.25 -8.73
C ASP A 48 -7.92 27.65 -9.14
N GLU A 49 -9.18 27.77 -9.58
CA GLU A 49 -9.79 29.05 -9.95
C GLU A 49 -10.31 29.80 -8.72
N TYR A 50 -10.42 29.13 -7.58
CA TYR A 50 -11.05 29.65 -6.37
C TYR A 50 -10.03 29.83 -5.25
N CYS A 51 -9.26 30.92 -5.30
CA CYS A 51 -8.35 31.29 -4.22
C CYS A 51 -9.03 32.25 -3.24
N PHE A 52 -9.03 31.91 -1.95
CA PHE A 52 -9.47 32.81 -0.89
C PHE A 52 -8.26 33.48 -0.26
N GLN A 53 -8.26 34.81 -0.20
CA GLN A 53 -7.26 35.55 0.55
C GLN A 53 -7.76 35.76 1.98
N ILE A 54 -6.92 35.44 2.97
CA ILE A 54 -7.20 35.73 4.37
C ILE A 54 -6.50 37.05 4.71
N PRO A 55 -7.23 38.18 4.79
CA PRO A 55 -6.62 39.51 4.77
C PRO A 55 -5.67 39.77 5.94
N TRP A 56 -5.98 39.24 7.12
CA TRP A 56 -5.18 39.44 8.33
C TRP A 56 -3.91 38.56 8.40
N LEU A 57 -3.80 37.53 7.56
CA LEU A 57 -2.61 36.66 7.47
C LEU A 57 -1.78 36.93 6.22
N GLY A 58 -2.31 37.68 5.24
CA GLY A 58 -1.70 37.79 3.91
C GLY A 58 -1.58 36.45 3.18
N LEU A 59 -2.30 35.42 3.64
CA LEU A 59 -2.19 34.05 3.14
C LEU A 59 -3.27 33.82 2.08
N THR A 60 -2.86 33.37 0.90
CA THR A 60 -3.79 32.90 -0.13
C THR A 60 -4.00 31.40 0.05
N VAL A 61 -5.21 30.99 0.41
CA VAL A 61 -5.60 29.59 0.59
C VAL A 61 -6.37 29.14 -0.63
N SER A 62 -5.79 28.21 -1.37
CA SER A 62 -6.46 27.44 -2.42
C SER A 62 -7.11 26.21 -1.76
N PRO A 63 -8.45 26.06 -1.77
CA PRO A 63 -9.13 24.87 -1.26
C PRO A 63 -8.60 23.59 -1.90
N LEU A 64 -8.31 23.63 -3.20
CA LEU A 64 -7.87 22.46 -3.95
C LEU A 64 -6.47 22.00 -3.55
N PHE A 65 -5.54 22.94 -3.37
CA PHE A 65 -4.13 22.61 -3.09
C PHE A 65 -3.74 22.66 -1.61
N HIS A 66 -4.63 23.18 -0.75
CA HIS A 66 -4.38 23.22 0.70
C HIS A 66 -5.36 22.33 1.44
N LEU A 67 -6.67 22.57 1.32
CA LEU A 67 -7.66 21.85 2.14
C LEU A 67 -7.75 20.37 1.77
N VAL A 68 -7.74 20.05 0.47
CA VAL A 68 -7.82 18.66 0.01
C VAL A 68 -6.60 17.84 0.49
N PRO A 69 -5.34 18.24 0.22
CA PRO A 69 -4.17 17.55 0.78
C PRO A 69 -4.18 17.45 2.31
N ILE A 70 -4.54 18.54 3.02
CA ILE A 70 -4.61 18.51 4.48
C ILE A 70 -5.62 17.46 4.96
N SER A 71 -6.80 17.39 4.32
CA SER A 71 -7.81 16.38 4.63
C SER A 71 -7.29 14.96 4.40
N THR A 72 -6.57 14.71 3.31
CA THR A 72 -5.96 13.41 3.01
C THR A 72 -4.90 13.04 4.05
N VAL A 73 -4.03 13.99 4.45
CA VAL A 73 -3.05 13.76 5.53
C VAL A 73 -3.75 13.39 6.83
N VAL A 74 -4.83 14.07 7.20
CA VAL A 74 -5.61 13.75 8.41
C VAL A 74 -6.16 12.32 8.34
N VAL A 75 -6.73 11.91 7.20
CA VAL A 75 -7.22 10.54 7.00
C VAL A 75 -6.10 9.51 7.06
N LEU A 76 -4.94 9.79 6.47
CA LEU A 76 -3.77 8.91 6.53
C LEU A 76 -3.24 8.75 7.96
N VAL A 77 -3.16 9.84 8.73
CA VAL A 77 -2.75 9.82 10.14
C VAL A 77 -3.74 9.02 10.98
N ALA A 78 -5.05 9.24 10.80
CA ALA A 78 -6.09 8.49 11.50
C ALA A 78 -6.06 6.99 11.16
N SER A 79 -5.90 6.67 9.87
CA SER A 79 -5.77 5.32 9.35
C SER A 79 -4.55 4.62 9.95
N TRP A 80 -3.39 5.28 9.91
CA TRP A 80 -2.16 4.76 10.50
C TRP A 80 -2.29 4.55 12.02
N ALA A 81 -2.80 5.54 12.76
CA ALA A 81 -2.98 5.44 14.21
C ALA A 81 -3.90 4.28 14.59
N CYS A 82 -4.99 4.09 13.84
CA CYS A 82 -5.91 2.97 13.99
C CYS A 82 -5.22 1.62 13.67
N MET A 83 -4.44 1.55 12.60
CA MET A 83 -3.67 0.38 12.21
C MET A 83 -2.61 -0.01 13.27
N THR A 84 -1.90 0.98 13.82
CA THR A 84 -0.93 0.76 14.89
C THR A 84 -1.59 0.16 16.12
N LYS A 85 -2.81 0.61 16.49
CA LYS A 85 -3.59 0.00 17.58
C LYS A 85 -3.87 -1.49 17.30
N TYR A 86 -4.31 -1.84 16.09
CA TYR A 86 -4.57 -3.24 15.73
C TYR A 86 -3.33 -4.13 15.74
N ILE A 87 -2.17 -3.59 15.34
CA ILE A 87 -0.91 -4.34 15.34
C ILE A 87 -0.36 -4.48 16.75
N ALA A 88 -0.41 -3.43 17.56
CA ALA A 88 0.08 -3.43 18.94
C ALA A 88 -0.78 -4.31 19.86
N ALA A 89 -2.09 -4.41 19.60
CA ALA A 89 -3.01 -5.25 20.35
C ALA A 89 -2.84 -6.76 20.11
N LYS A 90 -1.93 -7.21 19.24
CA LYS A 90 -1.64 -8.64 19.11
C LYS A 90 -0.94 -9.13 20.39
N PRO A 91 -1.58 -9.99 21.21
CA PRO A 91 -0.89 -10.57 22.35
C PRO A 91 0.29 -11.38 21.82
N VAL A 92 1.47 -11.14 22.41
CA VAL A 92 2.68 -11.93 22.17
C VAL A 92 2.31 -13.39 22.33
N GLU A 93 2.25 -14.12 21.22
CA GLU A 93 2.11 -15.58 21.23
C GLU A 93 3.31 -16.14 21.98
N LYS A 94 3.09 -16.61 23.22
CA LYS A 94 3.98 -17.61 23.79
C LYS A 94 3.91 -18.82 22.86
N THR A 95 4.97 -18.99 22.09
CA THR A 95 5.17 -20.06 21.12
C THR A 95 4.98 -21.39 21.82
N LYS A 96 3.81 -22.03 21.64
CA LYS A 96 3.74 -23.49 21.65
C LYS A 96 3.77 -23.92 20.18
N PRO A 97 4.64 -24.87 19.79
CA PRO A 97 4.62 -25.41 18.45
C PRO A 97 3.32 -26.23 18.29
N VAL A 98 2.98 -26.59 17.04
CA VAL A 98 1.87 -27.49 16.66
C VAL A 98 0.52 -26.74 16.54
N GLN A 99 -0.18 -26.66 15.41
CA GLN A 99 -0.34 -27.57 14.28
C GLN A 99 -0.79 -26.77 13.03
N LYS A 100 -0.28 -27.17 11.86
CA LYS A 100 -0.56 -26.57 10.55
C LYS A 100 -2.02 -26.84 10.12
N LYS A 101 -2.72 -25.81 9.65
CA LYS A 101 -3.71 -25.91 8.56
C LYS A 101 -3.45 -24.81 7.52
N PRO A 102 -3.65 -25.09 6.23
CA PRO A 102 -3.09 -24.27 5.16
C PRO A 102 -4.04 -23.11 4.79
N LYS A 103 -3.53 -21.87 4.81
CA LYS A 103 -4.07 -20.76 4.02
C LYS A 103 -3.00 -20.37 3.02
N ILE A 104 -3.08 -20.98 1.84
CA ILE A 104 -2.04 -20.97 0.80
C ILE A 104 -1.94 -19.58 0.13
N LEU A 105 -3.06 -18.86 0.00
CA LEU A 105 -3.07 -17.60 -0.75
C LEU A 105 -2.44 -16.40 0.00
N SER A 106 -2.64 -16.27 1.31
CA SER A 106 -2.13 -15.12 2.08
C SER A 106 -0.69 -15.29 2.57
N LYS A 107 -0.17 -16.52 2.57
CA LYS A 107 1.21 -16.80 3.02
C LYS A 107 2.23 -16.29 2.01
N GLY A 108 1.98 -16.47 0.71
CA GLY A 108 2.87 -16.01 -0.35
C GLY A 108 3.06 -14.50 -0.33
N LEU A 109 1.96 -13.75 -0.33
CA LEU A 109 2.01 -12.28 -0.30
C LEU A 109 2.66 -11.77 0.99
N ARG A 110 2.32 -12.34 2.15
CA ARG A 110 2.91 -11.95 3.43
C ARG A 110 4.40 -12.27 3.51
N ALA A 111 4.81 -13.43 3.02
CA ALA A 111 6.21 -13.83 2.96
C ALA A 111 7.01 -12.90 2.05
N LYS A 112 6.47 -12.59 0.86
CA LYS A 112 7.07 -11.69 -0.12
C LYS A 112 7.18 -10.24 0.38
N ILE A 113 6.15 -9.75 1.06
CA ILE A 113 6.20 -8.43 1.74
C ILE A 113 7.24 -8.46 2.86
N SER A 114 7.32 -9.55 3.65
CA SER A 114 8.29 -9.63 4.73
C SER A 114 9.74 -9.76 4.24
N SER A 115 9.98 -10.45 3.12
CA SER A 115 11.31 -10.54 2.51
C SER A 115 11.71 -9.20 1.91
N PHE A 116 10.79 -8.55 1.18
CA PHE A 116 11.04 -7.21 0.62
C PHE A 116 11.35 -6.19 1.72
N LEU A 117 10.59 -6.21 2.83
CA LEU A 117 10.90 -5.38 4.01
C LEU A 117 12.22 -5.75 4.67
N GLY A 118 12.60 -7.03 4.66
CA GLY A 118 13.89 -7.53 5.16
C GLY A 118 15.06 -7.00 4.33
N ASP A 119 14.91 -6.99 3.01
CA ASP A 119 15.90 -6.48 2.07
C ASP A 119 15.98 -4.95 2.11
N LEU A 120 14.85 -4.27 2.21
CA LEU A 120 14.82 -2.82 2.38
C LEU A 120 15.51 -2.42 3.69
N LYS A 121 15.29 -3.20 4.75
CA LYS A 121 15.98 -3.03 6.03
C LYS A 121 17.49 -3.27 5.89
N SER A 122 17.94 -4.33 5.24
CA SER A 122 19.38 -4.60 5.10
C SER A 122 20.08 -3.49 4.30
N ARG A 123 19.41 -2.93 3.30
CA ARG A 123 19.88 -1.78 2.52
C ARG A 123 19.86 -0.47 3.31
N LEU A 124 18.79 -0.18 4.06
CA LEU A 124 18.74 1.01 4.93
C LEU A 124 19.80 0.94 6.04
N LEU A 125 20.01 -0.23 6.64
CA LEU A 125 20.98 -0.45 7.71
C LEU A 125 22.44 -0.34 7.24
N ARG A 126 22.72 -0.39 5.93
CA ARG A 126 24.06 -0.10 5.40
C ARG A 126 24.45 1.37 5.57
N ILE A 127 23.48 2.27 5.70
CA ILE A 127 23.73 3.68 5.98
C ILE A 127 23.96 3.81 7.50
N LYS A 128 25.19 4.12 7.91
CA LYS A 128 25.60 4.19 9.34
C LYS A 128 24.63 5.01 10.21
N GLY A 129 24.09 6.11 9.70
CA GLY A 129 23.10 6.93 10.40
C GLY A 129 21.75 6.23 10.63
N PHE A 130 21.27 5.49 9.64
CA PHE A 130 20.02 4.73 9.75
C PHE A 130 20.16 3.51 10.66
N ALA A 131 21.33 2.88 10.72
CA ALA A 131 21.59 1.78 11.65
C ALA A 131 21.45 2.20 13.11
N TYR A 132 21.96 3.39 13.45
CA TYR A 132 21.85 3.97 14.79
C TYR A 132 20.40 4.34 15.14
N VAL A 133 19.69 4.97 14.21
CA VAL A 133 18.26 5.30 14.37
C VAL A 133 17.44 4.01 14.54
N TRP A 134 17.66 3.02 13.68
CA TRP A 134 16.91 1.77 13.68
C TRP A 134 17.13 0.93 14.95
N SER A 135 18.36 0.88 15.49
CA SER A 135 18.67 0.17 16.72
C SER A 135 18.03 0.83 17.95
N LYS A 136 18.00 2.17 17.99
CA LYS A 136 17.41 2.96 19.09
C LYS A 136 15.87 2.90 19.12
N PHE A 137 15.24 2.59 17.99
CA PHE A 137 13.78 2.49 17.82
C PHE A 137 13.24 1.04 17.78
N SER A 138 13.84 0.09 18.51
CA SER A 138 13.40 -1.32 18.56
C SER A 138 11.92 -1.51 18.97
N PHE A 139 11.37 -0.62 19.80
CA PHE A 139 9.94 -0.57 20.18
C PHE A 139 9.02 -0.09 19.04
N ALA A 140 9.57 0.65 18.06
CA ALA A 140 8.82 1.22 16.95
C ALA A 140 8.66 0.26 15.76
N ARG A 141 9.16 -0.99 15.83
CA ARG A 141 9.09 -1.91 14.67
C ARG A 141 7.65 -2.14 14.19
N ALA A 142 6.68 -2.21 15.11
CA ALA A 142 5.26 -2.31 14.76
C ALA A 142 4.75 -1.04 14.08
N THR A 143 5.11 0.12 14.63
CA THR A 143 4.73 1.47 14.17
C THR A 143 5.32 1.82 12.80
N VAL A 144 6.60 1.51 12.59
CA VAL A 144 7.30 1.68 11.31
C VAL A 144 6.71 0.74 10.27
N LYS A 145 6.46 -0.53 10.64
CA LYS A 145 5.82 -1.48 9.72
C LYS A 145 4.41 -1.04 9.32
N SER A 146 3.62 -0.51 10.25
CA SER A 146 2.29 0.01 9.93
C SER A 146 2.36 1.25 9.05
N ALA A 147 3.29 2.17 9.33
CA ALA A 147 3.54 3.35 8.49
C ALA A 147 3.89 2.96 7.06
N ILE A 148 4.88 2.06 6.89
CA ILE A 148 5.31 1.61 5.57
C ILE A 148 4.16 0.95 4.80
N ILE A 149 3.33 0.13 5.45
CA ILE A 149 2.18 -0.52 4.79
C ILE A 149 1.18 0.53 4.30
N VAL A 150 0.84 1.53 5.13
CA VAL A 150 -0.12 2.58 4.76
C VAL A 150 0.46 3.45 3.63
N LEU A 151 1.71 3.90 3.75
CA LEU A 151 2.36 4.73 2.73
C LEU A 151 2.55 3.99 1.40
N LEU A 152 2.95 2.72 1.43
CA LEU A 152 3.06 1.91 0.20
C LEU A 152 1.70 1.65 -0.44
N GLY A 153 0.67 1.36 0.37
CA GLY A 153 -0.69 1.17 -0.14
C GLY A 153 -1.19 2.44 -0.83
N PHE A 154 -1.02 3.59 -0.17
CA PHE A 154 -1.36 4.90 -0.72
C PHE A 154 -0.58 5.21 -2.00
N LEU A 155 0.75 5.04 -2.00
CA LEU A 155 1.59 5.28 -3.17
C LEU A 155 1.26 4.34 -4.34
N ALA A 156 0.98 3.06 -4.08
CA ALA A 156 0.61 2.11 -5.11
C ALA A 156 -0.71 2.50 -5.78
N LEU A 157 -1.68 2.98 -5.00
CA LEU A 157 -2.95 3.49 -5.53
C LEU A 157 -2.75 4.79 -6.30
N ALA A 158 -1.87 5.67 -5.82
CA ALA A 158 -1.47 6.88 -6.53
C ALA A 158 -0.92 6.57 -7.92
N LEU A 159 0.04 5.65 -7.98
CA LEU A 159 0.63 5.24 -9.24
C LEU A 159 -0.39 4.55 -10.15
N LEU A 160 -1.21 3.64 -9.62
CA LEU A 160 -2.25 2.96 -10.38
C LEU A 160 -3.25 3.95 -10.98
N PHE A 161 -3.65 4.96 -10.21
CA PHE A 161 -4.55 5.99 -10.69
C PHE A 161 -3.89 6.89 -11.74
N SER A 162 -2.64 7.31 -11.54
CA SER A 162 -1.89 8.08 -12.54
C SER A 162 -1.78 7.33 -13.87
N VAL A 163 -1.59 6.00 -13.80
CA VAL A 163 -1.58 5.09 -14.95
C VAL A 163 -2.96 5.06 -15.65
N ILE A 164 -4.06 4.99 -14.88
CA ILE A 164 -5.41 4.97 -15.44
C ILE A 164 -5.79 6.31 -16.08
N VAL A 165 -5.47 7.43 -15.43
CA VAL A 165 -5.85 8.77 -15.89
C VAL A 165 -4.99 9.25 -17.05
N ASN A 166 -3.71 8.87 -17.07
CA ASN A 166 -2.78 9.21 -18.14
C ASN A 166 -2.19 7.94 -18.76
N PRO A 167 -2.98 7.22 -19.59
CA PRO A 167 -2.49 6.01 -20.28
C PRO A 167 -1.27 6.30 -21.16
N TRP A 168 -1.10 7.55 -21.60
CA TRP A 168 0.09 8.01 -22.31
C TRP A 168 1.38 7.90 -21.49
N LEU A 169 1.33 8.05 -20.16
CA LEU A 169 2.49 7.85 -19.28
C LEU A 169 2.92 6.38 -19.24
N ILE A 170 1.99 5.44 -19.40
CA ILE A 170 2.31 4.03 -19.54
C ILE A 170 3.08 3.83 -20.84
N HIS A 171 2.50 4.26 -21.95
CA HIS A 171 3.09 4.08 -23.26
C HIS A 171 4.50 4.69 -23.31
N ASN A 172 4.65 5.96 -22.90
CA ASN A 172 5.94 6.64 -22.96
C ASN A 172 6.91 6.20 -21.87
N GLY A 173 6.43 5.85 -20.68
CA GLY A 173 7.26 5.27 -19.63
C GLY A 173 7.86 3.94 -20.08
N PHE A 174 7.04 3.06 -20.66
CA PHE A 174 7.51 1.80 -21.23
C PHE A 174 8.42 2.03 -22.44
N VAL A 175 8.05 2.89 -23.38
CA VAL A 175 8.90 3.20 -24.55
C VAL A 175 10.24 3.82 -24.11
N SER A 176 10.24 4.69 -23.11
CA SER A 176 11.46 5.31 -22.57
C SER A 176 12.32 4.32 -21.79
N LEU A 177 11.73 3.46 -20.95
CA LEU A 177 12.45 2.41 -20.23
C LEU A 177 13.01 1.35 -21.20
N TYR A 178 12.26 1.03 -22.25
CA TYR A 178 12.65 0.06 -23.26
C TYR A 178 13.74 0.58 -24.20
N ARG A 179 13.66 1.86 -24.60
CA ARG A 179 14.72 2.52 -25.41
C ARG A 179 15.96 2.84 -24.59
N GLY A 180 15.80 3.22 -23.32
CA GLY A 180 16.89 3.70 -22.47
C GLY A 180 17.65 2.62 -21.71
N ASN A 181 17.21 1.35 -21.74
CA ASN A 181 17.81 0.30 -20.92
C ASN A 181 18.00 -1.03 -21.70
N PRO A 182 19.18 -1.23 -22.32
CA PRO A 182 19.47 -2.46 -23.08
C PRO A 182 19.36 -3.72 -22.22
N GLN A 183 19.70 -3.65 -20.93
CA GLN A 183 19.55 -4.77 -19.99
C GLN A 183 18.10 -5.23 -19.80
N LEU A 184 17.13 -4.30 -19.81
CA LEU A 184 15.71 -4.63 -19.72
C LEU A 184 15.25 -5.33 -21.01
N ARG A 185 15.69 -4.83 -22.17
CA ARG A 185 15.42 -5.41 -23.48
C ARG A 185 15.99 -6.83 -23.58
N ASP A 186 17.21 -7.04 -23.10
CA ASP A 186 17.88 -8.34 -23.10
C ASP A 186 17.27 -9.29 -22.06
N SER A 187 16.80 -8.78 -20.92
CA SER A 187 16.04 -9.57 -19.94
C SER A 187 14.68 -10.01 -20.46
N ILE A 188 13.97 -9.15 -21.21
CA ILE A 188 12.70 -9.51 -21.86
C ILE A 188 12.95 -10.53 -22.96
N LYS A 189 14.01 -10.38 -23.76
CA LYS A 189 14.41 -11.40 -24.74
C LYS A 189 14.76 -12.72 -24.07
N ALA A 190 15.52 -12.69 -22.97
CA ALA A 190 15.88 -13.87 -22.20
C ALA A 190 14.66 -14.54 -21.55
N PHE A 191 13.66 -13.74 -21.15
CA PHE A 191 12.40 -14.25 -20.63
C PHE A 191 11.52 -14.87 -21.72
N ASN A 192 11.45 -14.24 -22.90
CA ASN A 192 10.73 -14.79 -24.04
C ASN A 192 11.39 -16.07 -24.55
N SER A 193 12.72 -16.13 -24.64
CA SER A 193 13.44 -17.36 -25.00
C SER A 193 13.34 -18.43 -23.90
N ALA A 194 13.30 -18.05 -22.63
CA ALA A 194 12.97 -18.96 -21.54
C ALA A 194 11.53 -19.49 -21.62
N LEU A 195 10.58 -18.68 -22.09
CA LEU A 195 9.19 -19.09 -22.32
C LEU A 195 9.05 -19.99 -23.55
N GLU A 196 9.76 -19.69 -24.63
CA GLU A 196 9.81 -20.53 -25.84
C GLU A 196 10.45 -21.88 -25.52
N SER A 197 11.61 -21.90 -24.86
CA SER A 197 12.24 -23.14 -24.40
C SER A 197 11.37 -23.91 -23.39
N PHE A 198 10.66 -23.21 -22.50
CA PHE A 198 9.69 -23.86 -21.60
C PHE A 198 8.48 -24.40 -22.37
N ALA A 199 8.00 -23.73 -23.41
CA ALA A 199 6.92 -24.21 -24.26
C ALA A 199 7.34 -25.42 -25.11
N GLU A 200 8.59 -25.44 -25.60
CA GLU A 200 9.18 -26.57 -26.32
C GLU A 200 9.35 -27.79 -25.39
N VAL A 201 9.88 -27.57 -24.17
CA VAL A 201 10.11 -28.63 -23.16
C VAL A 201 8.80 -29.14 -22.55
N VAL A 202 7.75 -28.31 -22.49
CA VAL A 202 6.42 -28.69 -21.95
C VAL A 202 5.47 -29.16 -23.05
N SER A 203 5.84 -29.08 -24.34
CA SER A 203 5.05 -29.66 -25.44
C SER A 203 4.72 -31.16 -25.28
N PRO A 204 5.56 -32.01 -24.62
CA PRO A 204 5.20 -33.39 -24.31
C PRO A 204 4.36 -33.56 -23.03
N ILE A 205 4.25 -32.52 -22.18
CA ILE A 205 3.60 -32.58 -20.85
C ILE A 205 2.31 -31.75 -20.88
N GLY A 206 1.35 -32.22 -21.69
CA GLY A 206 0.09 -31.51 -21.95
C GLY A 206 -0.78 -31.21 -20.71
N TRP A 207 -0.57 -31.90 -19.58
CA TRP A 207 -1.39 -31.70 -18.37
C TRP A 207 -1.08 -30.38 -17.64
N ILE A 208 0.17 -29.87 -17.67
CA ILE A 208 0.55 -28.60 -17.02
C ILE A 208 0.05 -27.41 -17.84
N CYS A 209 0.25 -27.43 -19.17
CA CYS A 209 -0.30 -26.42 -20.07
C CYS A 209 -1.83 -26.40 -20.02
N SER A 210 -2.49 -27.57 -19.96
CA SER A 210 -3.94 -27.66 -19.77
C SER A 210 -4.39 -27.09 -18.43
N ALA A 211 -3.70 -27.38 -17.32
CA ALA A 211 -4.04 -26.83 -16.00
C ALA A 211 -3.89 -25.31 -15.94
N ILE A 212 -2.82 -24.75 -16.51
CA ILE A 212 -2.59 -23.30 -16.59
C ILE A 212 -3.61 -22.64 -17.52
N ASN A 213 -3.88 -23.23 -18.69
CA ASN A 213 -4.87 -22.73 -19.64
C ASN A 213 -6.29 -22.78 -19.06
N ASN A 214 -6.65 -23.85 -18.35
CA ASN A 214 -7.94 -23.96 -17.67
C ASN A 214 -8.05 -23.01 -16.48
N ALA A 215 -6.98 -22.79 -15.72
CA ALA A 215 -6.97 -21.81 -14.65
C ALA A 215 -7.09 -20.37 -15.19
N LEU A 216 -6.41 -20.05 -16.28
CA LEU A 216 -6.52 -18.76 -16.97
C LEU A 216 -7.92 -18.58 -17.59
N ARG A 217 -8.47 -19.60 -18.25
CA ARG A 217 -9.85 -19.58 -18.78
C ARG A 217 -10.90 -19.47 -17.69
N ALA A 218 -10.69 -20.10 -16.53
CA ALA A 218 -11.59 -19.99 -15.38
C ALA A 218 -11.49 -18.60 -14.71
N ALA A 219 -10.31 -17.99 -14.71
CA ALA A 219 -10.10 -16.63 -14.21
C ALA A 219 -10.53 -15.55 -15.23
N ALA A 220 -10.53 -15.87 -16.53
CA ALA A 220 -10.78 -14.91 -17.61
C ALA A 220 -12.15 -14.21 -17.50
N PRO A 221 -13.27 -14.87 -17.17
CA PRO A 221 -14.54 -14.18 -16.92
C PRO A 221 -14.42 -13.18 -15.79
N GLY A 222 -13.85 -13.56 -14.64
CA GLY A 222 -13.69 -12.65 -13.50
C GLY A 222 -12.76 -11.46 -13.80
N ILE A 223 -11.70 -11.67 -14.57
CA ILE A 223 -10.80 -10.60 -15.03
C ILE A 223 -11.51 -9.71 -16.05
N ARG A 224 -12.26 -10.29 -17.00
CA ARG A 224 -13.02 -9.55 -18.01
C ARG A 224 -14.13 -8.72 -17.36
N ASP A 225 -14.85 -9.30 -16.41
CA ASP A 225 -15.93 -8.63 -15.69
C ASP A 225 -15.37 -7.50 -14.83
N LEU A 226 -14.25 -7.73 -14.11
CA LEU A 226 -13.54 -6.68 -13.39
C LEU A 226 -13.03 -5.57 -14.32
N ALA A 227 -12.42 -5.93 -15.46
CA ALA A 227 -11.92 -4.98 -16.45
C ALA A 227 -13.05 -4.19 -17.12
N SER A 228 -14.20 -4.82 -17.36
CA SER A 228 -15.39 -4.16 -17.92
C SER A 228 -16.08 -3.26 -16.91
N SER A 229 -16.14 -3.65 -15.62
CA SER A 229 -16.61 -2.79 -14.53
C SER A 229 -15.69 -1.60 -14.32
N LEU A 230 -14.37 -1.82 -14.32
CA LEU A 230 -13.38 -0.76 -14.29
C LEU A 230 -13.50 0.12 -15.53
N GLY A 231 -13.69 -0.47 -16.72
CA GLY A 231 -13.87 0.23 -18.00
C GLY A 231 -15.13 1.12 -18.03
N ALA A 232 -16.23 0.65 -17.44
CA ALA A 232 -17.46 1.42 -17.31
C ALA A 232 -17.29 2.59 -16.32
N LEU A 233 -16.46 2.43 -15.29
CA LEU A 233 -16.10 3.48 -14.34
C LEU A 233 -15.03 4.44 -14.88
N THR A 234 -14.15 3.99 -15.78
CA THR A 234 -13.06 4.81 -16.30
C THR A 234 -13.54 5.80 -17.34
N LYS A 235 -14.60 5.50 -18.11
CA LYS A 235 -15.14 6.43 -19.11
C LYS A 235 -15.59 7.79 -18.50
N PRO A 236 -16.48 7.84 -17.49
CA PRO A 236 -16.80 9.10 -16.82
C PRO A 236 -15.61 9.71 -16.08
N LEU A 237 -14.63 8.89 -15.66
CA LEU A 237 -13.41 9.36 -15.01
C LEU A 237 -12.43 10.04 -15.99
N LEU A 238 -12.38 9.58 -17.23
CA LEU A 238 -11.58 10.16 -18.30
C LEU A 238 -12.19 11.47 -18.81
N ASP A 239 -13.52 11.57 -18.80
CA ASP A 239 -14.24 12.78 -19.22
C ASP A 239 -14.21 13.89 -18.15
N LEU A 240 -13.83 13.57 -16.91
CA LEU A 240 -13.65 14.58 -15.86
C LEU A 240 -12.54 15.58 -16.21
N SER A 241 -12.77 16.84 -15.83
CA SER A 241 -11.74 17.88 -15.87
C SER A 241 -10.50 17.45 -15.05
N PRO A 242 -9.31 18.00 -15.32
CA PRO A 242 -8.11 17.70 -14.52
C PRO A 242 -8.35 17.88 -13.00
N MET A 243 -9.07 18.94 -12.63
CA MET A 243 -9.50 19.19 -11.24
C MET A 243 -10.38 18.06 -10.71
N GLY A 244 -11.40 17.65 -11.46
CA GLY A 244 -12.27 16.55 -11.09
C GLY A 244 -11.53 15.22 -10.90
N LYS A 245 -10.58 14.92 -11.78
CA LYS A 245 -9.69 13.74 -11.68
C LYS A 245 -8.86 13.77 -10.39
N TYR A 246 -8.28 14.93 -10.06
CA TYR A 246 -7.52 15.11 -8.82
C TYR A 246 -8.39 14.95 -7.56
N LEU A 247 -9.61 15.50 -7.55
CA LEU A 247 -10.52 15.36 -6.42
C LEU A 247 -10.99 13.92 -6.22
N VAL A 248 -11.35 13.23 -7.30
CA VAL A 248 -11.71 11.80 -7.22
C VAL A 248 -10.52 10.99 -6.73
N PHE A 249 -9.32 11.30 -7.22
CA PHE A 249 -8.10 10.65 -6.79
C PHE A 249 -7.86 10.76 -5.28
N GLN A 250 -7.85 11.99 -4.76
CA GLN A 250 -7.61 12.29 -3.35
C GLN A 250 -8.65 11.60 -2.45
N ASN A 251 -9.93 11.70 -2.83
CA ASN A 251 -11.01 11.01 -2.12
C ASN A 251 -10.82 9.49 -2.15
N LEU A 252 -10.58 8.89 -3.32
CA LEU A 252 -10.42 7.45 -3.46
C LEU A 252 -9.25 6.95 -2.61
N ALA A 253 -8.14 7.67 -2.61
CA ALA A 253 -6.96 7.31 -1.82
C ALA A 253 -7.23 7.37 -0.30
N ALA A 254 -8.00 8.37 0.15
CA ALA A 254 -8.47 8.48 1.53
C ALA A 254 -9.41 7.32 1.92
N TRP A 255 -10.42 7.03 1.09
CA TRP A 255 -11.38 5.94 1.32
C TRP A 255 -10.72 4.57 1.34
N ILE A 256 -9.83 4.28 0.39
CA ILE A 256 -9.15 2.98 0.34
C ILE A 256 -8.21 2.82 1.53
N SER A 257 -7.53 3.88 1.98
CA SER A 257 -6.72 3.85 3.19
C SER A 257 -7.56 3.48 4.42
N ALA A 258 -8.72 4.11 4.58
CA ALA A 258 -9.66 3.80 5.66
C ALA A 258 -10.21 2.36 5.58
N LEU A 259 -10.67 1.93 4.40
CA LEU A 259 -11.19 0.59 4.16
C LEU A 259 -10.12 -0.49 4.39
N THR A 260 -8.87 -0.25 4.00
CA THR A 260 -7.74 -1.16 4.24
C THR A 260 -7.55 -1.40 5.74
N VAL A 261 -7.63 -0.34 6.54
CA VAL A 261 -7.52 -0.43 8.00
C VAL A 261 -8.71 -1.16 8.61
N LEU A 262 -9.93 -0.89 8.14
CA LEU A 262 -11.14 -1.59 8.59
C LEU A 262 -11.09 -3.08 8.25
N ALA A 263 -10.71 -3.43 7.02
CA ALA A 263 -10.55 -4.81 6.58
C ALA A 263 -9.48 -5.54 7.42
N TYR A 264 -8.36 -4.87 7.71
CA TYR A 264 -7.33 -5.41 8.59
C TYR A 264 -7.83 -5.62 10.03
N GLY A 265 -8.57 -4.65 10.57
CA GLY A 265 -9.21 -4.72 11.87
C GLY A 265 -10.20 -5.89 11.95
N ALA A 266 -11.07 -6.05 10.95
CA ALA A 266 -12.01 -7.17 10.87
C ALA A 266 -11.29 -8.53 10.79
N TYR A 267 -10.25 -8.63 9.96
CA TYR A 267 -9.45 -9.86 9.82
C TYR A 267 -8.77 -10.27 11.14
N THR A 268 -8.21 -9.30 11.87
CA THR A 268 -7.55 -9.55 13.16
C THR A 268 -8.56 -9.94 14.25
N ARG A 269 -9.74 -9.30 14.31
CA ARG A 269 -10.82 -9.66 15.27
C ARG A 269 -11.37 -11.06 15.05
N LYS A 270 -11.64 -11.48 13.80
CA LYS A 270 -12.12 -12.84 13.49
C LYS A 270 -11.14 -13.91 13.97
N SER A 271 -9.84 -13.66 13.80
CA SER A 271 -8.78 -14.58 14.26
C SER A 271 -8.74 -14.73 15.78
N TYR A 272 -9.07 -13.67 16.53
CA TYR A 272 -9.15 -13.72 17.99
C TYR A 272 -10.39 -14.50 18.48
N ARG A 273 -11.57 -14.23 17.90
CA ARG A 273 -12.83 -14.88 18.30
C ARG A 273 -12.78 -16.40 18.12
N TYR A 274 -12.25 -16.88 17.00
CA TYR A 274 -12.10 -18.31 16.73
C TYR A 274 -11.16 -19.01 17.72
N ARG A 275 -10.13 -18.31 18.23
CA ARG A 275 -9.21 -18.87 19.23
C ARG A 275 -9.78 -18.93 20.63
N ARG A 276 -10.69 -18.03 20.99
CA ARG A 276 -11.34 -18.05 22.31
C ARG A 276 -12.25 -19.29 22.44
N VAL A 277 -12.99 -19.61 21.38
CA VAL A 277 -13.87 -20.79 21.30
C VAL A 277 -13.09 -22.10 21.34
N LYS A 278 -11.85 -22.13 20.83
CA LYS A 278 -11.01 -23.34 20.87
C LYS A 278 -10.29 -23.56 22.20
N ARG A 279 -10.46 -22.67 23.19
CA ARG A 279 -9.84 -22.74 24.53
C ARG A 279 -10.84 -22.90 25.67
N SER A 280 -12.14 -22.76 25.39
CA SER A 280 -13.24 -23.24 26.24
C SER A 280 -13.48 -24.71 25.94
#